data_AF-A0A410D2J5-F1
#
_entry.id   AF-A0A410D2J5-F1
#
_cell.length_a   1.000
_cell.length_b   1.000
_cell.length_c   1.000
_cell.angle_alpha   90.00
_cell.angle_beta   90.00
_cell.angle_gamma   90.00
#
_symmetry.space_group_name_H-M   'P 1'
#
loop_
_entity.id
_entity.type
_entity.pdbx_description
1 polymer ?
#
loop_
_entity_poly.entity_id
_entity_poly.type
_entity_poly.pdbx_seq_one_letter_code
_entity_poly.pdbx_strand_id
1 'polypeptide(L)'
;MNNNITFPNYCIVAASQVEKKFIERRLQDILKNEKTAKSSKSNDYLIHKAFSLYRKLKWARIASTKTKSEVRGGGKKPGPQKGRGRARIGSIRSPLFRGGGVCFGPKPFAYRIKLNHLEYDRAFRCAIIKKQKKILPISLNQNSKQINNKSLGKTKYSKQVIFEILKSNNINITKGIENEDITIIVTKEEFYLLEKINFAQSIKNLTKLNLRLENELEINEILKSKFILITVPAAHNLTNHDMAWRHLTRKG
;
A
#
# COMPACT_ATOMS: atom_id res chain seq x y z
N MET A 1 1.06 -12.55 38.95
CA MET A 1 0.02 -13.49 38.45
C MET A 1 -0.12 -13.26 36.96
N ASN A 2 0.51 -14.10 36.14
CA ASN A 2 0.33 -14.06 34.69
C ASN A 2 -1.03 -14.69 34.40
N ASN A 3 -2.05 -13.87 34.19
CA ASN A 3 -3.30 -14.34 33.62
C ASN A 3 -2.99 -14.81 32.19
N ASN A 4 -2.68 -16.10 32.06
CA ASN A 4 -2.61 -16.79 30.77
C ASN A 4 -4.03 -16.84 30.22
N ILE A 5 -4.49 -15.74 29.64
CA ILE A 5 -5.70 -15.67 28.85
C ILE A 5 -5.45 -16.63 27.68
N THR A 6 -6.01 -17.84 27.75
CA THR A 6 -6.00 -18.79 26.66
C THR A 6 -6.90 -18.24 25.56
N PHE A 7 -6.31 -17.56 24.58
CA PHE A 7 -7.05 -17.10 23.41
C PHE A 7 -7.53 -18.32 22.61
N PRO A 8 -8.75 -18.30 22.05
CA PRO A 8 -9.20 -19.34 21.15
C PRO A 8 -8.26 -19.40 19.93
N ASN A 9 -7.92 -20.61 19.48
CA ASN A 9 -7.14 -20.78 18.27
C ASN A 9 -8.02 -20.46 17.05
N TYR A 10 -7.93 -19.25 16.52
CA TYR A 10 -8.55 -18.87 15.24
C TYR A 10 -7.66 -19.25 14.04
N CYS A 11 -8.28 -19.56 12.92
CA CYS A 11 -7.59 -19.81 11.66
C CYS A 11 -8.32 -19.15 10.51
N ILE A 12 -7.56 -18.80 9.47
CA ILE A 12 -8.16 -18.34 8.22
C ILE A 12 -8.63 -19.58 7.47
N VAL A 13 -9.92 -19.59 7.12
CA VAL A 13 -10.57 -20.67 6.37
C VAL A 13 -11.24 -20.07 5.14
N ALA A 14 -11.53 -20.92 4.15
CA ALA A 14 -12.41 -20.54 3.06
C ALA A 14 -13.78 -20.11 3.59
N ALA A 15 -14.34 -19.05 3.04
CA ALA A 15 -15.64 -18.55 3.44
C ALA A 15 -16.78 -19.53 3.09
N SER A 16 -17.81 -19.54 3.95
CA SER A 16 -19.07 -20.24 3.73
C SER A 16 -19.86 -19.62 2.56
N GLN A 17 -20.80 -20.36 1.98
CA GLN A 17 -21.60 -19.89 0.84
C GLN A 17 -22.37 -18.59 1.15
N VAL A 18 -22.81 -18.42 2.40
CA VAL A 18 -23.51 -17.21 2.87
C VAL A 18 -22.57 -16.00 2.85
N GLU A 19 -21.36 -16.17 3.37
CA GLU A 19 -20.32 -15.13 3.39
C GLU A 19 -19.88 -14.75 1.97
N LYS A 20 -19.71 -15.75 1.06
CA LYS A 20 -19.41 -15.49 -0.35
C LYS A 20 -20.50 -14.62 -0.98
N LYS A 21 -21.77 -15.00 -0.82
CA LYS A 21 -22.92 -14.27 -1.35
C LYS A 21 -23.03 -12.86 -0.76
N PHE A 22 -22.66 -12.66 0.51
CA PHE A 22 -22.65 -11.34 1.14
C PHE A 22 -21.61 -10.42 0.47
N ILE A 23 -20.38 -10.90 0.30
CA ILE A 23 -19.30 -10.11 -0.34
C ILE A 23 -19.66 -9.80 -1.80
N GLU A 24 -20.21 -10.75 -2.54
CA GLU A 24 -20.66 -10.53 -3.92
C GLU A 24 -21.74 -9.44 -4.01
N ARG A 25 -22.73 -9.45 -3.12
CA ARG A 25 -23.76 -8.41 -3.02
C ARG A 25 -23.13 -7.04 -2.77
N ARG A 26 -22.21 -6.96 -1.81
CA ARG A 26 -21.50 -5.72 -1.48
C ARG A 26 -20.73 -5.16 -2.68
N LEU A 27 -20.04 -6.01 -3.44
CA LEU A 27 -19.33 -5.58 -4.66
C LEU A 27 -20.29 -5.13 -5.77
N GLN A 28 -21.46 -5.76 -5.88
CA GLN A 28 -22.52 -5.34 -6.81
C GLN A 28 -23.10 -3.97 -6.46
N ASP A 29 -23.25 -3.66 -5.17
CA ASP A 29 -23.75 -2.36 -4.71
C ASP A 29 -22.80 -1.22 -5.10
N ILE A 30 -21.49 -1.41 -4.96
CA ILE A 30 -20.48 -0.45 -5.43
C ILE A 30 -20.64 -0.24 -6.94
N LEU A 31 -20.78 -1.33 -7.72
CA LEU A 31 -20.87 -1.27 -9.17
C LEU A 31 -22.16 -0.57 -9.65
N LYS A 32 -23.28 -0.72 -8.94
CA LYS A 32 -24.52 0.03 -9.23
C LYS A 32 -24.33 1.53 -8.98
N ASN A 33 -23.71 1.89 -7.86
CA ASN A 33 -23.43 3.28 -7.50
C ASN A 33 -22.45 3.96 -8.46
N GLU A 34 -21.55 3.21 -9.11
CA GLU A 34 -20.61 3.76 -10.09
C GLU A 34 -21.16 3.81 -11.52
N LYS A 35 -22.03 2.87 -11.92
CA LYS A 35 -22.65 2.86 -13.27
C LYS A 35 -23.53 4.08 -13.54
N THR A 36 -24.13 4.66 -12.51
CA THR A 36 -24.86 5.92 -12.61
C THR A 36 -23.94 7.09 -12.98
N ALA A 37 -22.64 6.98 -12.69
CA ALA A 37 -21.62 7.99 -12.97
C ALA A 37 -20.88 7.71 -14.31
N LYS A 38 -21.62 7.81 -15.42
CA LYS A 38 -21.20 7.61 -16.82
C LYS A 38 -19.78 8.15 -17.17
N SER A 39 -18.80 7.25 -17.34
CA SER A 39 -17.96 7.04 -18.55
C SER A 39 -16.84 6.04 -18.21
N SER A 40 -16.61 5.01 -19.02
CA SER A 40 -15.54 4.03 -18.77
C SER A 40 -14.13 4.64 -18.89
N LYS A 41 -13.95 5.63 -19.78
CA LYS A 41 -12.68 6.36 -19.94
C LYS A 41 -12.30 7.20 -18.70
N SER A 42 -13.27 7.70 -17.94
CA SER A 42 -12.97 8.51 -16.74
C SER A 42 -12.50 7.67 -15.55
N ASN A 43 -12.94 6.42 -15.41
CA ASN A 43 -12.58 5.59 -14.25
C ASN A 43 -11.10 5.18 -14.26
N ASP A 44 -10.56 4.83 -15.43
CA ASP A 44 -9.14 4.47 -15.60
C ASP A 44 -8.22 5.66 -15.31
N TYR A 45 -8.65 6.84 -15.77
CA TYR A 45 -7.97 8.10 -15.46
C TYR A 45 -7.98 8.39 -13.95
N LEU A 46 -9.10 8.19 -13.26
CA LEU A 46 -9.20 8.38 -11.80
C LEU A 46 -8.25 7.43 -11.05
N ILE A 47 -8.22 6.15 -11.42
CA ILE A 47 -7.29 5.17 -10.84
C ILE A 47 -5.83 5.61 -11.09
N HIS A 48 -5.49 5.99 -12.32
CA HIS A 48 -4.15 6.46 -12.66
C HIS A 48 -3.76 7.72 -11.88
N LYS A 49 -4.68 8.68 -11.73
CA LYS A 49 -4.49 9.93 -10.97
C LYS A 49 -4.23 9.62 -9.50
N ALA A 50 -5.05 8.76 -8.88
CA ALA A 50 -4.89 8.34 -7.49
C ALA A 50 -3.59 7.53 -7.26
N PHE A 51 -3.22 6.65 -8.18
CA PHE A 51 -1.97 5.90 -8.11
C PHE A 51 -0.73 6.79 -8.30
N SER A 52 -0.80 7.76 -9.21
CA SER A 52 0.27 8.75 -9.39
C SER A 52 0.46 9.62 -8.15
N LEU A 53 -0.64 10.03 -7.51
CA LEU A 53 -0.63 10.73 -6.21
C LEU A 53 0.08 9.88 -5.16
N TYR A 54 -0.37 8.62 -5.00
CA TYR A 54 0.22 7.67 -4.06
C TYR A 54 1.74 7.56 -4.23
N ARG A 55 2.22 7.33 -5.46
CA ARG A 55 3.66 7.19 -5.75
C ARG A 55 4.45 8.45 -5.39
N LYS A 56 3.91 9.63 -5.72
CA LYS A 56 4.56 10.91 -5.41
C LYS A 56 4.65 11.15 -3.91
N LEU A 57 3.60 10.82 -3.15
CA LEU A 57 3.58 10.98 -1.69
C LEU A 57 4.51 9.98 -0.98
N LYS A 58 4.64 8.75 -1.49
CA LYS A 58 5.59 7.76 -0.96
C LYS A 58 7.06 8.09 -1.27
N TRP A 59 7.32 8.89 -2.29
CA TRP A 59 8.68 9.24 -2.67
C TRP A 59 9.25 10.34 -1.76
N ALA A 60 10.20 9.95 -0.90
CA ALA A 60 11.02 10.91 -0.15
C ALA A 60 12.02 11.62 -1.08
N ARG A 61 11.75 12.88 -1.47
CA ARG A 61 12.70 13.70 -2.24
C ARG A 61 13.68 14.41 -1.30
N ILE A 62 14.71 13.68 -0.89
CA ILE A 62 15.77 14.15 0.03
C ILE A 62 17.00 14.70 -0.73
N ALA A 63 17.06 14.46 -2.05
CA ALA A 63 18.16 14.94 -2.87
C ALA A 63 18.35 16.46 -2.74
N SER A 64 19.58 16.86 -2.43
CA SER A 64 19.96 18.26 -2.20
C SER A 64 21.34 18.52 -2.79
N THR A 65 21.49 19.64 -3.49
CA THR A 65 22.78 20.16 -3.94
C THR A 65 23.05 21.53 -3.33
N LYS A 66 24.33 21.85 -3.15
CA LYS A 66 24.74 23.16 -2.66
C LYS A 66 24.63 24.20 -3.78
N THR A 67 23.87 25.26 -3.53
CA THR A 67 23.88 26.45 -4.40
C THR A 67 25.15 27.27 -4.15
N LYS A 68 25.46 28.24 -5.01
CA LYS A 68 26.63 29.12 -4.86
C LYS A 68 26.72 29.80 -3.49
N SER A 69 25.58 30.10 -2.86
CA SER A 69 25.53 30.71 -1.52
C SER A 69 25.87 29.72 -0.40
N GLU A 70 25.55 28.44 -0.58
CA GLU A 70 25.74 27.37 0.41
C GLU A 70 27.14 26.71 0.35
N VAL A 71 27.86 26.85 -0.77
CA VAL A 71 29.26 26.39 -0.87
C VAL A 71 30.15 27.28 0.00
N ARG A 72 31.17 26.73 0.69
CA ARG A 72 32.11 27.47 1.56
C ARG A 72 33.12 28.32 0.74
N GLY A 73 33.67 29.41 1.27
CA GLY A 73 34.74 30.23 0.61
C GLY A 73 34.30 31.52 -0.12
N GLY A 74 34.82 31.85 -1.31
CA GLY A 74 34.25 32.75 -2.33
C GLY A 74 33.63 34.13 -2.02
N GLY A 75 33.85 34.73 -0.83
CA GLY A 75 33.37 36.07 -0.48
C GLY A 75 34.22 37.21 -1.06
N LYS A 76 35.47 36.94 -1.44
CA LYS A 76 36.37 37.90 -2.10
C LYS A 76 36.36 37.70 -3.61
N LYS A 77 36.26 38.79 -4.37
CA LYS A 77 36.41 38.77 -5.84
C LYS A 77 37.83 38.29 -6.20
N PRO A 78 38.00 37.28 -7.07
CA PRO A 78 39.32 36.68 -7.32
C PRO A 78 40.34 37.61 -8.01
N GLY A 79 39.86 38.66 -8.68
CA GLY A 79 40.72 39.65 -9.34
C GLY A 79 39.96 40.93 -9.69
N PRO A 80 40.68 41.98 -10.11
CA PRO A 80 40.08 43.25 -10.51
C PRO A 80 39.17 43.10 -11.74
N GLN A 81 38.26 44.05 -11.95
CA GLN A 81 37.28 43.99 -13.04
C GLN A 81 37.89 44.12 -14.45
N LYS A 82 39.04 44.80 -14.55
CA LYS A 82 39.81 45.06 -15.79
C LYS A 82 41.31 45.00 -15.48
N GLY A 83 42.17 44.98 -16.52
CA GLY A 83 43.63 45.10 -16.38
C GLY A 83 44.41 43.78 -16.19
N ARG A 84 43.74 42.62 -16.12
CA ARG A 84 44.39 41.32 -15.86
C ARG A 84 44.56 40.42 -17.11
N GLY A 85 43.99 40.80 -18.26
CA GLY A 85 44.01 39.99 -19.49
C GLY A 85 43.27 38.64 -19.43
N ARG A 86 42.58 38.34 -18.31
CA ARG A 86 41.80 37.12 -18.10
C ARG A 86 40.31 37.40 -18.23
N ALA A 87 39.51 36.34 -18.46
CA ALA A 87 38.05 36.43 -18.42
C ALA A 87 37.55 37.02 -17.09
N ARG A 88 36.42 37.73 -17.12
CA ARG A 88 35.83 38.37 -15.94
C ARG A 88 35.26 37.34 -14.98
N ILE A 89 35.57 37.48 -13.69
CA ILE A 89 35.15 36.54 -12.66
C ILE A 89 34.48 37.28 -11.50
N GLY A 90 33.33 36.77 -11.07
CA GLY A 90 32.61 37.29 -9.91
C GLY A 90 33.02 36.60 -8.60
N SER A 91 33.09 35.26 -8.60
CA SER A 91 33.42 34.47 -7.41
C SER A 91 33.90 33.08 -7.84
N ILE A 92 34.78 32.48 -7.03
CA ILE A 92 35.25 31.09 -7.23
C ILE A 92 34.14 30.04 -7.02
N ARG A 93 33.03 30.39 -6.33
CA ARG A 93 31.90 29.47 -6.09
C ARG A 93 30.91 29.43 -7.26
N SER A 94 31.18 30.14 -8.35
CA SER A 94 30.30 30.14 -9.53
C SER A 94 30.17 28.72 -10.11
N PRO A 95 28.99 28.31 -10.61
CA PRO A 95 28.82 27.00 -11.27
C PRO A 95 29.76 26.77 -12.46
N LEU A 96 30.25 27.86 -13.05
CA LEU A 96 31.24 27.83 -14.14
C LEU A 96 32.59 27.26 -13.69
N PHE A 97 32.89 27.29 -12.38
CA PHE A 97 34.12 26.74 -11.83
C PHE A 97 33.90 25.34 -11.26
N ARG A 98 34.94 24.50 -11.36
CA ARG A 98 35.01 23.23 -10.65
C ARG A 98 34.96 23.49 -9.14
N GLY A 99 34.15 22.72 -8.42
CA GLY A 99 33.90 22.93 -6.99
C GLY A 99 32.97 24.10 -6.66
N GLY A 100 32.41 24.77 -7.67
CA GLY A 100 31.34 25.76 -7.51
C GLY A 100 29.98 25.13 -7.16
N GLY A 101 29.00 25.99 -6.88
CA GLY A 101 27.63 25.54 -6.60
C GLY A 101 26.85 25.16 -7.85
N VAL A 102 25.79 24.36 -7.70
CA VAL A 102 24.90 23.96 -8.81
C VAL A 102 23.71 24.93 -8.88
N CYS A 103 23.41 25.49 -10.06
CA CYS A 103 22.32 26.46 -10.24
C CYS A 103 20.92 25.83 -10.14
N PHE A 104 20.62 24.83 -10.97
CA PHE A 104 19.32 24.17 -11.04
C PHE A 104 19.38 22.74 -10.51
N GLY A 105 20.12 22.57 -9.41
CA GLY A 105 20.26 21.27 -8.77
C GLY A 105 19.06 20.94 -7.88
N PRO A 106 18.85 19.66 -7.53
CA PRO A 106 17.74 19.24 -6.70
C PRO A 106 17.78 19.90 -5.32
N LYS A 107 16.59 20.21 -4.82
CA LYS A 107 16.36 20.63 -3.43
C LYS A 107 15.31 19.74 -2.80
N PRO A 108 15.41 19.47 -1.48
CA PRO A 108 14.42 18.67 -0.81
C PRO A 108 13.09 19.42 -0.78
N PHE A 109 12.01 18.76 -1.16
CA PHE A 109 10.67 19.32 -1.08
C PHE A 109 9.63 18.22 -0.89
N ALA A 110 8.51 18.58 -0.27
CA ALA A 110 7.35 17.71 -0.12
C ALA A 110 6.34 17.97 -1.25
N TYR A 111 5.83 16.92 -1.87
CA TYR A 111 4.71 17.06 -2.81
C TYR A 111 3.45 17.45 -2.06
N ARG A 112 2.83 18.56 -2.47
CA ARG A 112 1.46 18.94 -2.10
C ARG A 112 0.59 18.87 -3.34
N ILE A 113 -0.05 17.73 -3.55
CA ILE A 113 -0.97 17.54 -4.67
C ILE A 113 -2.37 17.43 -4.10
N LYS A 114 -3.26 18.33 -4.54
CA LYS A 114 -4.66 18.33 -4.12
C LYS A 114 -5.42 17.33 -4.98
N LEU A 115 -5.98 16.31 -4.35
CA LEU A 115 -6.98 15.43 -4.92
C LEU A 115 -8.21 15.48 -4.01
N ASN A 116 -9.38 15.65 -4.58
CA ASN A 116 -10.60 15.70 -3.77
C ASN A 116 -10.85 14.33 -3.11
N HIS A 117 -11.40 14.33 -1.89
CA HIS A 117 -11.65 13.11 -1.13
C HIS A 117 -12.57 12.15 -1.89
N LEU A 118 -13.68 12.66 -2.45
CA LEU A 118 -14.62 11.88 -3.26
C LEU A 118 -13.97 11.33 -4.54
N GLU A 119 -13.02 12.06 -5.14
CA GLU A 119 -12.31 11.58 -6.33
C GLU A 119 -11.41 10.39 -5.99
N TYR A 120 -10.70 10.45 -4.86
CA TYR A 120 -9.83 9.36 -4.42
C TYR A 120 -10.64 8.13 -3.99
N ASP A 121 -11.70 8.34 -3.21
CA ASP A 121 -12.61 7.28 -2.78
C ASP A 121 -13.25 6.56 -3.98
N ARG A 122 -13.73 7.32 -4.96
CA ARG A 122 -14.21 6.77 -6.23
C ARG A 122 -13.13 5.99 -6.97
N ALA A 123 -11.90 6.51 -7.07
CA ALA A 123 -10.80 5.79 -7.70
C ALA A 123 -10.51 4.45 -7.02
N PHE A 124 -10.61 4.41 -5.70
CA PHE A 124 -10.38 3.21 -4.89
C PHE A 124 -11.49 2.17 -5.08
N ARG A 125 -12.76 2.59 -5.05
CA ARG A 125 -13.92 1.73 -5.36
C ARG A 125 -13.84 1.15 -6.77
N CYS A 126 -13.48 1.98 -7.77
CA CYS A 126 -13.24 1.53 -9.14
C CYS A 126 -12.12 0.48 -9.21
N ALA A 127 -11.04 0.64 -8.45
CA ALA A 127 -9.93 -0.32 -8.42
C ALA A 127 -10.36 -1.68 -7.86
N ILE A 128 -11.19 -1.70 -6.82
CA ILE A 128 -11.75 -2.92 -6.23
C ILE A 128 -12.68 -3.62 -7.21
N ILE A 129 -13.60 -2.88 -7.85
CA ILE A 129 -14.51 -3.45 -8.85
C ILE A 129 -13.74 -4.08 -10.00
N LYS A 130 -12.69 -3.42 -10.50
CA LYS A 130 -11.82 -4.01 -11.54
C LYS A 130 -11.18 -5.32 -11.10
N LYS A 131 -10.94 -5.51 -9.80
CA LYS A 131 -10.37 -6.72 -9.21
C LYS A 131 -11.43 -7.72 -8.73
N GLN A 132 -12.73 -7.44 -8.86
CA GLN A 132 -13.84 -8.24 -8.32
C GLN A 132 -13.69 -9.74 -8.56
N LYS A 133 -13.36 -10.17 -9.79
CA LYS A 133 -13.19 -11.59 -10.14
C LYS A 133 -12.04 -12.30 -9.41
N LYS A 134 -11.12 -11.54 -8.84
CA LYS A 134 -9.92 -12.01 -8.13
C LYS A 134 -10.00 -11.78 -6.62
N ILE A 135 -11.14 -11.29 -6.12
CA ILE A 135 -11.43 -11.20 -4.70
C ILE A 135 -11.94 -12.55 -4.24
N LEU A 136 -11.30 -13.10 -3.22
CA LEU A 136 -11.60 -14.40 -2.64
C LEU A 136 -12.07 -14.20 -1.19
N PRO A 137 -13.30 -14.62 -0.87
CA PRO A 137 -13.84 -14.46 0.47
C PRO A 137 -13.18 -15.45 1.44
N ILE A 138 -12.76 -14.96 2.60
CA ILE A 138 -12.19 -15.74 3.71
C ILE A 138 -12.99 -15.50 5.00
N SER A 139 -12.90 -16.45 5.93
CA SER A 139 -13.51 -16.36 7.26
C SER A 139 -12.49 -16.71 8.35
N LEU A 140 -12.69 -16.15 9.54
CA LEU A 140 -11.88 -16.42 10.72
C LEU A 140 -12.68 -17.27 11.69
N ASN A 141 -12.39 -18.57 11.70
CA ASN A 141 -13.11 -19.54 12.52
C ASN A 141 -12.21 -20.12 13.60
N GLN A 142 -12.83 -20.49 14.72
CA GLN A 142 -12.16 -21.27 15.76
C GLN A 142 -11.85 -22.67 15.21
N ASN A 143 -10.60 -23.10 15.35
CA ASN A 143 -10.17 -24.43 14.94
C ASN A 143 -10.80 -25.49 15.84
N SER A 144 -11.69 -26.32 15.28
CA SER A 144 -12.19 -27.52 15.95
C SER A 144 -11.19 -28.67 15.93
N LYS A 145 -10.24 -28.67 14.98
CA LYS A 145 -9.15 -29.63 14.91
C LYS A 145 -8.00 -29.14 15.80
N GLN A 146 -7.59 -29.95 16.78
CA GLN A 146 -6.38 -29.71 17.58
C GLN A 146 -5.15 -29.61 16.66
N ILE A 147 -4.81 -28.40 16.25
CA ILE A 147 -3.52 -28.14 15.61
C ILE A 147 -2.52 -27.93 16.74
N ASN A 148 -1.41 -28.68 16.73
CA ASN A 148 -0.32 -28.48 17.69
C ASN A 148 0.15 -27.02 17.64
N ASN A 149 -0.07 -26.26 18.73
CA ASN A 149 0.23 -24.82 18.84
C ASN A 149 1.66 -24.44 18.41
N LYS A 150 2.63 -25.35 18.55
CA LYS A 150 4.04 -25.16 18.11
C LYS A 150 4.21 -25.01 16.58
N SER A 151 3.18 -25.26 15.77
CA SER A 151 3.25 -25.22 14.30
C SER A 151 2.62 -23.99 13.66
N LEU A 152 1.74 -23.26 14.37
CA LEU A 152 0.95 -22.13 13.84
C LEU A 152 1.82 -20.93 13.39
N GLY A 153 2.91 -20.66 14.11
CA GLY A 153 3.83 -19.58 13.77
C GLY A 153 4.80 -19.88 12.61
N LYS A 154 4.71 -21.06 11.98
CA LYS A 154 5.64 -21.45 10.91
C LYS A 154 5.13 -20.99 9.56
N THR A 155 6.04 -20.49 8.71
CA THR A 155 5.73 -20.09 7.31
C THR A 155 5.09 -21.22 6.50
N LYS A 156 5.45 -22.48 6.78
CA LYS A 156 4.85 -23.67 6.15
C LYS A 156 3.34 -23.75 6.38
N TYR A 157 2.88 -23.46 7.60
CA TYR A 157 1.46 -23.50 7.94
C TYR A 157 0.68 -22.45 7.14
N SER A 158 1.18 -21.21 7.09
CA SER A 158 0.54 -20.12 6.34
C SER A 158 0.46 -20.41 4.85
N LYS A 159 1.50 -21.02 4.27
CA LYS A 159 1.46 -21.51 2.89
C LYS A 159 0.38 -22.57 2.70
N GLN A 160 0.27 -23.55 3.60
CA GLN A 160 -0.76 -24.59 3.51
C GLN A 160 -2.18 -24.01 3.57
N VAL A 161 -2.45 -23.14 4.56
CA VAL A 161 -3.76 -22.47 4.71
C VAL A 161 -4.14 -21.72 3.44
N ILE A 162 -3.21 -20.95 2.88
CA ILE A 162 -3.50 -20.12 1.70
C ILE A 162 -3.64 -20.99 0.45
N PHE A 163 -2.87 -22.08 0.34
CA PHE A 163 -3.04 -23.07 -0.71
C PHE A 163 -4.41 -23.75 -0.66
N GLU A 164 -4.89 -24.12 0.53
CA GLU A 164 -6.22 -24.71 0.73
C GLU A 164 -7.34 -23.74 0.32
N ILE A 165 -7.22 -22.46 0.70
CA ILE A 165 -8.17 -21.41 0.30
C ILE A 165 -8.22 -21.25 -1.22
N LEU A 166 -7.05 -21.26 -1.88
CA LEU A 166 -6.98 -21.11 -3.34
C LEU A 166 -7.55 -22.34 -4.05
N LYS A 167 -7.22 -23.54 -3.57
CA LYS A 167 -7.76 -24.80 -4.09
C LYS A 167 -9.29 -24.86 -3.93
N SER A 168 -9.82 -24.40 -2.79
CA SER A 168 -11.28 -24.37 -2.54
C SER A 168 -12.06 -23.47 -3.50
N ASN A 169 -11.40 -22.52 -4.16
CA ASN A 169 -11.99 -21.62 -5.14
C ASN A 169 -11.58 -22.00 -6.58
N ASN A 170 -11.18 -23.27 -6.79
CA ASN A 170 -10.79 -23.83 -8.09
C ASN A 170 -9.58 -23.13 -8.75
N ILE A 171 -8.68 -22.55 -7.95
CA ILE A 171 -7.46 -21.90 -8.45
C ILE A 171 -6.28 -22.84 -8.20
N ASN A 172 -5.80 -23.49 -9.28
CA ASN A 172 -4.62 -24.35 -9.22
C ASN A 172 -3.34 -23.53 -9.48
N ILE A 173 -2.51 -23.39 -8.44
CA ILE A 173 -1.22 -22.72 -8.57
C ILE A 173 -0.13 -23.75 -8.87
N THR A 174 0.38 -23.72 -10.11
CA THR A 174 1.43 -24.65 -10.56
C THR A 174 2.84 -24.25 -10.10
N LYS A 175 3.07 -22.95 -9.86
CA LYS A 175 4.41 -22.39 -9.56
C LYS A 175 4.65 -22.04 -8.08
N GLY A 176 3.78 -22.49 -7.18
CA GLY A 176 3.83 -22.15 -5.75
C GLY A 176 3.35 -20.72 -5.42
N ILE A 177 3.00 -20.51 -4.15
CA ILE A 177 2.38 -19.26 -3.65
C ILE A 177 3.35 -18.07 -3.71
N GLU A 178 4.65 -18.33 -3.59
CA GLU A 178 5.71 -17.31 -3.61
C GLU A 178 5.79 -16.55 -4.94
N ASN A 179 5.08 -17.01 -5.97
CA ASN A 179 5.02 -16.34 -7.26
C ASN A 179 3.87 -15.35 -7.42
N GLU A 180 2.86 -15.39 -6.55
CA GLU A 180 1.64 -14.61 -6.68
C GLU A 180 1.58 -13.50 -5.62
N ASP A 181 1.33 -12.27 -6.04
CA ASP A 181 1.07 -11.17 -5.11
C ASP A 181 -0.32 -11.35 -4.49
N ILE A 182 -0.40 -11.72 -3.22
CA ILE A 182 -1.65 -11.94 -2.49
C ILE A 182 -1.73 -10.92 -1.35
N THR A 183 -2.85 -10.21 -1.28
CA THR A 183 -3.13 -9.30 -0.16
C THR A 183 -4.30 -9.85 0.65
N ILE A 184 -4.11 -10.04 1.94
CA ILE A 184 -5.13 -10.43 2.91
C ILE A 184 -5.62 -9.17 3.62
N ILE A 185 -6.92 -8.93 3.58
CA ILE A 185 -7.57 -7.78 4.22
C ILE A 185 -8.44 -8.30 5.36
N VAL A 186 -8.17 -7.79 6.55
CA VAL A 186 -8.84 -8.16 7.80
C VAL A 186 -9.26 -6.90 8.56
N THR A 187 -10.20 -7.04 9.48
CA THR A 187 -10.53 -5.95 10.41
C THR A 187 -9.47 -5.79 11.50
N LYS A 188 -9.53 -4.67 12.23
CA LYS A 188 -8.69 -4.43 13.41
C LYS A 188 -8.79 -5.54 14.46
N GLU A 189 -9.99 -6.04 14.71
CA GLU A 189 -10.25 -7.11 15.69
C GLU A 189 -9.66 -8.44 15.22
N GLU A 190 -9.89 -8.78 13.96
CA GLU A 190 -9.36 -9.97 13.31
C GLU A 190 -7.83 -9.97 13.25
N PHE A 191 -7.23 -8.82 12.95
CA PHE A 191 -5.78 -8.66 12.96
C PHE A 191 -5.18 -8.92 14.34
N TYR A 192 -5.81 -8.41 15.40
CA TYR A 192 -5.37 -8.67 16.77
C TYR A 192 -5.42 -10.17 17.12
N LEU A 193 -6.46 -10.89 16.69
CA LEU A 193 -6.54 -12.35 16.86
C LEU A 193 -5.41 -13.06 16.11
N LEU A 194 -5.13 -12.67 14.87
CA LEU A 194 -4.04 -13.25 14.05
C LEU A 194 -2.65 -12.97 14.62
N GLU A 195 -2.44 -11.83 15.27
CA GLU A 195 -1.18 -11.52 15.96
C GLU A 195 -0.97 -12.44 17.18
N LYS A 196 -2.01 -12.67 18.00
CA LYS A 196 -1.92 -13.58 19.16
C LYS A 196 -1.57 -15.01 18.78
N ILE A 197 -1.97 -15.40 17.58
CA ILE A 197 -1.75 -16.74 17.02
C ILE A 197 -0.38 -16.85 16.33
N ASN A 198 0.40 -15.76 16.31
CA ASN A 198 1.66 -15.62 15.57
C ASN A 198 1.52 -15.82 14.04
N PHE A 199 0.30 -15.71 13.51
CA PHE A 199 0.04 -15.82 12.08
C PHE A 199 0.55 -14.59 11.32
N ALA A 200 0.45 -13.40 11.93
CA ALA A 200 1.04 -12.19 11.36
C ALA A 200 2.57 -12.34 11.20
N GLN A 201 3.25 -12.96 12.18
CA GLN A 201 4.69 -13.20 12.13
C GLN A 201 5.08 -14.24 11.08
N SER A 202 4.26 -15.27 10.88
CA SER A 202 4.53 -16.32 9.88
C SER A 202 4.38 -15.83 8.44
N ILE A 203 3.64 -14.74 8.21
CA ILE A 203 3.53 -14.08 6.89
C ILE A 203 4.72 -13.18 6.58
N LYS A 204 5.39 -12.57 7.58
CA LYS A 204 6.41 -11.53 7.35
C LYS A 204 7.56 -11.94 6.42
N ASN A 205 7.92 -13.22 6.38
CA ASN A 205 8.99 -13.73 5.50
C ASN A 205 8.54 -13.98 4.05
N LEU A 206 7.23 -13.91 3.76
CA LEU A 206 6.66 -14.15 2.44
C LEU A 206 6.52 -12.81 1.70
N THR A 207 7.49 -12.47 0.85
CA THR A 207 7.60 -11.15 0.21
C THR A 207 6.41 -10.76 -0.67
N LYS A 208 5.67 -11.74 -1.21
CA LYS A 208 4.50 -11.52 -2.06
C LYS A 208 3.17 -11.62 -1.32
N LEU A 209 3.21 -11.81 0.00
CA LEU A 209 2.03 -12.00 0.83
C LEU A 209 1.92 -10.89 1.85
N ASN A 210 0.90 -10.06 1.71
CA ASN A 210 0.71 -8.89 2.58
C ASN A 210 -0.54 -9.08 3.43
N LEU A 211 -0.42 -8.97 4.75
CA LEU A 211 -1.55 -8.86 5.66
C LEU A 211 -1.81 -7.38 5.96
N ARG A 212 -3.02 -6.91 5.70
CA ARG A 212 -3.41 -5.50 5.83
C ARG A 212 -4.72 -5.34 6.57
N LEU A 213 -4.79 -4.25 7.33
CA LEU A 213 -6.02 -3.76 7.91
C LEU A 213 -6.88 -3.12 6.83
N GLU A 214 -8.19 -3.22 6.97
CA GLU A 214 -9.15 -2.56 6.09
C GLU A 214 -8.96 -1.03 6.06
N ASN A 215 -8.57 -0.46 7.20
CA ASN A 215 -8.35 0.99 7.33
C ASN A 215 -7.04 1.47 6.69
N GLU A 216 -6.01 0.63 6.69
CA GLU A 216 -4.67 0.97 6.20
C GLU A 216 -4.46 0.61 4.73
N LEU A 217 -5.49 0.09 4.07
CA LEU A 217 -5.40 -0.42 2.70
C LEU A 217 -5.04 0.70 1.72
N GLU A 218 -3.95 0.50 0.97
CA GLU A 218 -3.47 1.47 -0.01
C GLU A 218 -3.87 1.06 -1.43
N ILE A 219 -4.11 2.04 -2.32
CA ILE A 219 -4.49 1.77 -3.72
C ILE A 219 -3.45 0.91 -4.46
N ASN A 220 -2.17 1.05 -4.13
CA ASN A 220 -1.09 0.25 -4.69
C ASN A 220 -1.23 -1.24 -4.38
N GLU A 221 -1.77 -1.59 -3.22
CA GLU A 221 -1.88 -2.98 -2.77
C GLU A 221 -3.00 -3.70 -3.51
N ILE A 222 -4.10 -3.00 -3.78
CA ILE A 222 -5.19 -3.49 -4.64
C ILE A 222 -4.71 -3.66 -6.08
N LEU A 223 -3.94 -2.71 -6.60
CA LEU A 223 -3.46 -2.77 -7.99
C LEU A 223 -2.39 -3.86 -8.18
N LYS A 224 -1.42 -3.95 -7.27
CA LYS A 224 -0.32 -4.92 -7.31
C LYS A 224 -0.82 -6.36 -7.08
N SER A 225 -1.75 -6.57 -6.16
CA SER A 225 -2.24 -7.91 -5.84
C SER A 225 -2.85 -8.63 -7.05
N LYS A 226 -2.42 -9.86 -7.27
CA LYS A 226 -3.07 -10.80 -8.17
C LYS A 226 -4.40 -11.27 -7.55
N PHE A 227 -4.37 -11.67 -6.28
CA PHE A 227 -5.55 -12.11 -5.53
C PHE A 227 -5.70 -11.30 -4.25
N ILE A 228 -6.94 -11.00 -3.89
CA ILE A 228 -7.29 -10.28 -2.67
C ILE A 228 -8.11 -11.23 -1.81
N LEU A 229 -7.58 -11.67 -0.68
CA LEU A 229 -8.34 -12.42 0.32
C LEU A 229 -9.00 -11.42 1.26
N ILE A 230 -10.31 -11.47 1.43
CA ILE A 230 -11.04 -10.48 2.24
C ILE A 230 -12.03 -11.15 3.19
N THR A 231 -12.06 -10.69 4.44
CA THR A 231 -13.08 -11.13 5.40
C THR A 231 -14.40 -10.40 5.18
N VAL A 232 -15.51 -11.01 5.58
CA VAL A 232 -16.84 -10.39 5.49
C VAL A 232 -16.93 -9.04 6.20
N PRO A 233 -16.50 -8.90 7.47
CA PRO A 233 -16.56 -7.61 8.14
C PRO A 233 -15.61 -6.58 7.51
N ALA A 234 -14.44 -6.99 7.00
CA ALA A 234 -13.58 -6.08 6.26
C ALA A 234 -14.24 -5.59 4.96
N ALA A 235 -14.88 -6.48 4.19
CA ALA A 235 -15.64 -6.11 3.00
C ALA A 235 -16.78 -5.15 3.33
N HIS A 236 -17.50 -5.39 4.42
CA HIS A 236 -18.55 -4.49 4.89
C HIS A 236 -18.01 -3.09 5.18
N ASN A 237 -16.94 -3.00 5.97
CA ASN A 237 -16.32 -1.74 6.37
C ASN A 237 -15.78 -0.97 5.16
N LEU A 238 -15.13 -1.65 4.22
CA LEU A 238 -14.64 -1.06 2.97
C LEU A 238 -15.78 -0.49 2.13
N THR A 239 -16.95 -1.14 2.09
CA THR A 239 -18.08 -0.63 1.28
C THR A 239 -18.81 0.55 1.90
N ASN A 240 -18.93 0.57 3.24
CA ASN A 240 -19.74 1.54 3.95
C ASN A 240 -18.98 2.79 4.37
N HIS A 241 -17.70 2.68 4.70
CA HIS A 241 -16.89 3.83 5.07
C HIS A 241 -16.32 4.50 3.81
N ASP A 242 -16.24 5.82 3.83
CA ASP A 242 -15.38 6.53 2.88
C ASP A 242 -13.94 6.02 3.09
N MET A 243 -13.40 5.42 2.02
CA MET A 243 -12.13 4.71 2.04
C MET A 243 -10.93 5.67 2.11
N ALA A 244 -11.19 6.97 2.26
CA ALA A 244 -10.28 8.01 1.85
C ALA A 244 -10.25 9.19 2.84
N TRP A 245 -9.64 9.01 4.01
CA TRP A 245 -8.83 10.05 4.69
C TRP A 245 -8.05 9.61 5.94
N ARG A 246 -7.93 8.31 6.25
CA ARG A 246 -7.33 7.88 7.52
C ARG A 246 -5.80 8.02 7.62
N HIS A 247 -5.06 8.05 6.49
CA HIS A 247 -3.59 7.96 6.53
C HIS A 247 -2.81 8.95 5.64
N LEU A 248 -3.46 9.73 4.77
CA LEU A 248 -2.80 10.71 3.91
C LEU A 248 -2.57 12.07 4.58
N THR A 249 -3.20 12.30 5.74
CA THR A 249 -2.99 13.46 6.61
C THR A 249 -1.88 13.20 7.63
N ARG A 250 -0.72 12.70 7.20
CA ARG A 250 0.46 12.71 8.07
C ARG A 250 1.08 14.11 8.02
N LYS A 251 0.54 14.99 8.88
CA LYS A 251 1.10 16.25 9.41
C LYS A 251 1.59 17.26 8.36
N GLY A 252 0.74 18.25 8.10
CA GLY A 252 1.16 19.63 7.89
C GLY A 252 0.74 20.42 9.12
#